data_AF-A0A836VY03-F1
#
_entry.id   AF-A0A836VY03-F1
#
_cell.length_a   1.000
_cell.length_b   1.000
_cell.length_c   1.000
_cell.angle_alpha   90.00
_cell.angle_beta   90.00
_cell.angle_gamma   90.00
#
_symmetry.space_group_name_H-M   'P 1'
#
loop_
_entity.id
_entity.type
_entity.pdbx_description
1 polymer ?
#
loop_
_entity_poly.entity_id
_entity_poly.type
_entity_poly.pdbx_seq_one_letter_code
_entity_poly.pdbx_strand_id
1 'polypeptide(L)'
;MEFQLKLFGIIDMSDSITTSEEVRAYKPNPEIFQKALEKAKISGSEAIHVGDNYWRDIIGAKKFEITTILVGQPPEEKFIIDNIRPDYVVKNISEVKSLLNK
;
A
#
# COMPACT_ATOMS: atom_id res chain seq x y z
N MET A 1 7.69 16.49 -2.37
CA MET A 1 7.44 15.26 -1.59
C MET A 1 8.72 14.74 -0.93
N GLU A 2 9.80 14.52 -1.68
CA GLU A 2 11.07 14.01 -1.12
C GLU A 2 11.63 14.86 0.02
N PHE A 3 11.60 16.20 -0.09
CA PHE A 3 12.04 17.09 1.00
C PHE A 3 11.26 16.85 2.31
N GLN A 4 9.93 16.67 2.25
CA GLN A 4 9.10 16.42 3.43
C GLN A 4 9.43 15.06 4.05
N LEU A 5 9.56 14.01 3.22
CA LEU A 5 9.92 12.67 3.69
C LEU A 5 11.31 12.65 4.33
N LYS A 6 12.25 13.42 3.77
CA LYS A 6 13.60 13.58 4.35
C LYS A 6 13.55 14.31 5.69
N LEU A 7 12.79 15.40 5.78
CA LEU A 7 12.64 16.17 7.01
C LEU A 7 12.04 15.32 8.15
N PHE A 8 11.12 14.42 7.84
CA PHE A 8 10.52 13.50 8.81
C PHE A 8 11.32 12.23 9.05
N GLY A 9 12.51 12.06 8.42
CA GLY A 9 13.36 10.89 8.58
C GLY A 9 12.82 9.60 7.95
N ILE A 10 11.75 9.68 7.16
CA ILE A 10 11.11 8.51 6.54
C ILE A 10 12.00 7.92 5.44
N ILE A 11 12.72 8.79 4.71
CA ILE A 11 13.65 8.35 3.66
C ILE A 11 14.73 7.44 4.26
N ASP A 12 15.31 7.83 5.39
CA ASP A 12 16.41 7.10 6.02
C ASP A 12 15.94 5.78 6.67
N MET A 13 14.63 5.60 6.86
CA MET A 13 14.00 4.36 7.31
C MET A 13 13.59 3.41 6.17
N SER A 14 13.74 3.83 4.91
CA SER A 14 13.23 3.09 3.75
C SER A 14 14.38 2.49 2.94
N ASP A 15 14.39 1.18 2.73
CA ASP A 15 15.37 0.52 1.86
C ASP A 15 15.24 0.94 0.38
N SER A 16 14.03 1.32 -0.02
CA SER A 16 13.77 1.88 -1.35
C SER A 16 12.55 2.80 -1.34
N ILE A 17 12.50 3.71 -2.30
CA ILE A 17 11.37 4.62 -2.53
C ILE A 17 10.93 4.47 -3.98
N THR A 18 9.62 4.34 -4.19
CA THR A 18 9.00 4.31 -5.53
C THR A 18 7.97 5.42 -5.61
N THR A 19 8.14 6.31 -6.59
CA THR A 19 7.23 7.45 -6.77
C THR A 19 6.44 7.33 -8.07
N SER A 20 5.27 7.95 -8.11
CA SER A 20 4.47 8.01 -9.35
C SER A 20 5.18 8.77 -10.47
N GLU A 21 6.09 9.68 -10.13
CA GLU A 21 6.90 10.43 -11.11
C GLU A 21 7.93 9.52 -11.79
N GLU A 22 8.63 8.70 -11.01
CA GLU A 22 9.56 7.69 -11.53
C GLU A 22 8.87 6.68 -12.44
N VAL A 23 7.70 6.18 -12.01
CA VAL A 23 6.95 5.15 -12.74
C VAL A 23 6.10 5.74 -13.86
N ARG A 24 5.85 7.05 -13.85
CA ARG A 24 4.87 7.74 -14.73
C ARG A 24 3.45 7.17 -14.65
N ALA A 25 3.12 6.58 -13.50
CA ALA A 25 1.83 5.99 -13.23
C ALA A 25 1.40 6.24 -11.78
N TYR A 26 0.11 6.44 -11.57
CA TYR A 26 -0.47 6.57 -10.23
C TYR A 26 -1.21 5.31 -9.84
N LYS A 27 -1.21 5.00 -8.55
CA LYS A 27 -2.12 4.02 -7.96
C LYS A 27 -3.58 4.34 -8.38
N PRO A 28 -4.38 3.33 -8.80
CA PRO A 28 -4.15 1.90 -8.68
C PRO A 28 -3.49 1.23 -9.90
N ASN A 29 -2.81 1.98 -10.77
CA ASN A 29 -2.12 1.39 -11.93
C ASN A 29 -1.11 0.31 -11.46
N PRO A 30 -1.09 -0.86 -12.08
CA PRO A 30 -0.24 -1.97 -11.67
C PRO A 30 1.26 -1.67 -11.64
N GLU A 31 1.74 -0.80 -12.53
CA GLU A 31 3.17 -0.54 -12.71
C GLU A 31 3.86 -0.03 -11.43
N ILE A 32 3.15 0.74 -10.59
CA ILE A 32 3.74 1.27 -9.36
C ILE A 32 3.94 0.20 -8.29
N PHE A 33 3.00 -0.77 -8.19
CA PHE A 33 3.11 -1.90 -7.28
C PHE A 33 4.19 -2.86 -7.76
N GLN A 34 4.18 -3.16 -9.07
CA GLN A 34 5.22 -3.99 -9.69
C GLN A 34 6.61 -3.40 -9.46
N LYS A 35 6.81 -2.10 -9.71
CA LYS A 35 8.11 -1.46 -9.51
C LYS A 35 8.59 -1.52 -8.06
N ALA A 36 7.67 -1.35 -7.11
CA ALA A 36 8.00 -1.45 -5.69
C ALA A 36 8.43 -2.88 -5.31
N LEU A 37 7.72 -3.90 -5.78
CA LEU A 37 8.08 -5.31 -5.58
C LEU A 37 9.43 -5.66 -6.24
N GLU A 38 9.67 -5.20 -7.46
CA GLU A 38 10.94 -5.41 -8.18
C GLU A 38 12.14 -4.83 -7.43
N LYS A 39 12.00 -3.61 -6.88
CA LYS A 39 13.04 -2.98 -6.06
C LYS A 39 13.30 -3.74 -4.76
N ALA A 40 12.23 -4.23 -4.13
CA ALA A 40 12.32 -5.04 -2.92
C ALA A 40 12.79 -6.49 -3.19
N LYS A 41 12.75 -6.94 -4.46
CA LYS A 41 13.10 -8.30 -4.91
C LYS A 41 12.28 -9.39 -4.22
N ILE A 42 10.98 -9.13 -4.04
CA ILE A 42 10.03 -10.07 -3.42
C ILE A 42 8.80 -10.24 -4.32
N SER A 43 8.05 -11.31 -4.10
CA SER A 43 6.72 -11.50 -4.67
C SER A 43 5.67 -10.70 -3.88
N GLY A 44 4.49 -10.50 -4.47
CA GLY A 44 3.42 -9.80 -3.76
C GLY A 44 2.86 -10.58 -2.57
N SER A 45 2.86 -11.92 -2.61
CA SER A 45 2.47 -12.75 -1.46
C SER A 45 3.37 -12.59 -0.23
N GLU A 46 4.57 -12.04 -0.40
CA GLU A 46 5.51 -11.73 0.69
C GLU A 46 5.38 -10.27 1.18
N ALA A 47 4.50 -9.49 0.57
CA ALA A 47 4.36 -8.05 0.83
C ALA A 47 3.05 -7.71 1.54
N ILE A 48 3.12 -6.63 2.33
CA ILE A 48 1.96 -5.97 2.93
C ILE A 48 1.91 -4.53 2.41
N HIS A 49 0.78 -4.13 1.82
CA HIS A 49 0.52 -2.74 1.42
C HIS A 49 -0.42 -2.08 2.43
N VAL A 50 0.04 -0.99 3.03
CA VAL A 50 -0.73 -0.19 3.99
C VAL A 50 -1.09 1.14 3.34
N GLY A 51 -2.39 1.47 3.31
CA GLY A 51 -2.88 2.70 2.70
C GLY A 51 -4.24 3.11 3.23
N ASP A 52 -4.68 4.32 2.89
CA ASP A 52 -5.90 4.95 3.40
C ASP A 52 -7.02 5.04 2.34
N ASN A 53 -6.72 4.71 1.08
CA ASN A 53 -7.67 4.82 -0.01
C ASN A 53 -8.02 3.46 -0.60
N TYR A 54 -9.28 3.04 -0.46
CA TYR A 54 -9.77 1.78 -1.02
C TYR A 54 -9.44 1.60 -2.51
N TRP A 55 -9.76 2.60 -3.34
CA TRP A 55 -9.58 2.51 -4.78
C TRP A 55 -8.10 2.49 -5.19
N ARG A 56 -7.27 3.35 -4.60
CA ARG A 56 -5.86 3.47 -4.99
C ARG A 56 -5.01 2.37 -4.37
N ASP A 57 -5.17 2.10 -3.08
CA ASP A 57 -4.26 1.25 -2.31
C ASP A 57 -4.68 -0.21 -2.30
N ILE A 58 -5.98 -0.50 -2.19
CA ILE A 58 -6.47 -1.86 -1.99
C ILE A 58 -6.67 -2.56 -3.32
N ILE A 59 -7.44 -1.95 -4.24
CA ILE A 59 -7.73 -2.55 -5.55
C ILE A 59 -6.44 -2.82 -6.34
N GLY A 60 -5.51 -1.87 -6.33
CA GLY A 60 -4.24 -1.99 -7.06
C GLY A 60 -3.34 -3.10 -6.49
N ALA A 61 -3.15 -3.11 -5.16
CA ALA A 61 -2.29 -4.08 -4.49
C ALA A 61 -2.82 -5.52 -4.60
N LYS A 62 -4.14 -5.70 -4.51
CA LYS A 62 -4.79 -7.02 -4.59
C LYS A 62 -4.54 -7.75 -5.92
N LYS A 63 -4.30 -7.03 -7.02
CA LYS A 63 -3.96 -7.63 -8.31
C LYS A 63 -2.61 -8.34 -8.32
N PHE A 64 -1.76 -8.08 -7.34
CA PHE A 64 -0.44 -8.69 -7.17
C PHE A 64 -0.38 -9.66 -5.99
N GLU A 65 -1.53 -10.08 -5.43
CA GLU A 65 -1.58 -10.94 -4.24
C GLU A 65 -0.93 -10.33 -2.99
N ILE A 66 -0.76 -9.00 -2.99
CA ILE A 66 -0.25 -8.26 -1.83
C ILE A 66 -1.31 -8.27 -0.73
N THR A 67 -0.89 -8.57 0.50
CA THR A 67 -1.75 -8.45 1.68
C THR A 67 -2.04 -6.97 1.93
N THR A 68 -3.30 -6.60 2.15
CA THR A 68 -3.74 -5.21 2.19
C THR A 68 -4.29 -4.80 3.54
N ILE A 69 -3.82 -3.67 4.06
CA ILE A 69 -4.33 -3.06 5.29
C ILE A 69 -4.87 -1.67 4.94
N LEU A 70 -6.18 -1.49 5.09
CA LEU A 70 -6.84 -0.20 4.94
C LEU A 70 -6.85 0.54 6.28
N VAL A 71 -6.30 1.76 6.32
CA VAL A 71 -6.34 2.64 7.47
C VAL A 71 -7.52 3.59 7.33
N GLY A 72 -8.41 3.61 8.33
CA GLY A 72 -9.59 4.46 8.38
C GLY A 72 -10.87 3.65 8.49
N GLN A 73 -11.79 3.88 7.56
CA GLN A 73 -13.09 3.22 7.53
C GLN A 73 -13.16 2.18 6.41
N PRO A 74 -13.87 1.05 6.61
CA PRO A 74 -14.12 0.12 5.53
C PRO A 74 -14.93 0.80 4.41
N PRO A 75 -14.75 0.39 3.15
CA PRO A 75 -15.59 0.89 2.06
C PRO A 75 -17.05 0.51 2.30
N GLU A 76 -17.98 1.40 1.98
CA GLU A 76 -19.40 1.04 1.94
C GLU A 76 -19.64 -0.04 0.88
N GLU A 77 -20.55 -0.97 1.13
CA GLU A 77 -20.85 -2.10 0.24
C GLU A 77 -21.10 -1.69 -1.21
N LYS A 78 -21.78 -0.55 -1.43
CA LYS A 78 -22.07 -0.02 -2.79
C LYS A 78 -20.83 0.43 -3.57
N PHE A 79 -19.70 0.64 -2.90
CA PHE A 79 -18.44 1.06 -3.51
C PHE A 79 -17.45 -0.09 -3.66
N ILE A 80 -17.81 -1.31 -3.26
CA ILE A 80 -16.97 -2.49 -3.43
C ILE A 80 -16.99 -2.91 -4.89
N ILE A 81 -15.81 -3.08 -5.46
CA ILE A 81 -15.62 -3.41 -6.88
C ILE A 81 -15.09 -4.83 -6.98
N ASP A 82 -15.70 -5.64 -7.85
CA ASP A 82 -15.35 -7.04 -8.10
C ASP A 82 -15.24 -7.90 -6.82
N ASN A 83 -16.02 -7.56 -5.80
CA ASN A 83 -15.95 -8.17 -4.46
C ASN A 83 -14.55 -8.11 -3.80
N ILE A 84 -13.69 -7.20 -4.24
CA ILE A 84 -12.35 -7.02 -3.70
C ILE A 84 -12.45 -6.28 -2.36
N ARG A 85 -11.95 -6.90 -1.30
CA ARG A 85 -11.95 -6.35 0.06
C ARG A 85 -10.52 -6.24 0.61
N PRO A 86 -10.25 -5.26 1.48
CA PRO A 86 -9.00 -5.26 2.24
C PRO A 86 -8.93 -6.49 3.15
N ASP A 87 -7.73 -7.03 3.37
CA ASP A 87 -7.55 -8.17 4.30
C ASP A 87 -7.76 -7.73 5.75
N TYR A 88 -7.31 -6.52 6.06
CA TYR A 88 -7.48 -5.90 7.36
C TYR A 88 -7.94 -4.45 7.23
N VAL A 89 -8.72 -4.00 8.20
CA VAL A 89 -9.10 -2.59 8.37
C VAL A 89 -8.73 -2.18 9.78
N VAL A 90 -7.97 -1.09 9.90
CA VAL A 90 -7.56 -0.51 11.19
C VAL A 90 -7.98 0.94 11.25
N LYS A 91 -8.23 1.48 12.45
CA LYS A 91 -8.70 2.88 12.57
C LYS A 91 -7.57 3.89 12.35
N ASN A 92 -6.34 3.52 12.68
CA ASN A 92 -5.16 4.36 12.61
C ASN A 92 -3.89 3.52 12.38
N ILE A 93 -2.81 4.18 11.96
CA ILE A 93 -1.56 3.50 11.59
C ILE A 93 -0.87 2.79 12.78
N SER A 94 -1.10 3.23 14.02
CA SER A 94 -0.48 2.59 15.19
C SER A 94 -1.02 1.19 15.48
N GLU A 95 -2.26 0.91 15.07
CA GLU A 95 -2.87 -0.42 15.19
C GLU A 95 -2.21 -1.46 14.27
N VAL A 96 -1.52 -1.05 13.20
CA VAL A 96 -0.84 -1.96 12.28
C VAL A 96 0.20 -2.82 12.98
N LYS A 97 0.89 -2.29 14.01
CA LYS A 97 1.89 -3.04 14.78
C LYS A 97 1.31 -4.32 15.41
N SER A 98 0.03 -4.30 15.79
CA SER A 98 -0.62 -5.49 16.36
C SER A 98 -0.83 -6.62 15.35
N LEU A 99 -0.82 -6.29 14.05
CA LEU A 99 -0.99 -7.25 12.95
C LEU A 99 0.33 -7.87 12.49
N LEU A 100 1.46 -7.16 12.67
CA LEU A 100 2.79 -7.60 12.22
C LEU A 100 3.50 -8.55 13.21
N ASN A 101 3.02 -8.65 14.46
CA ASN A 101 3.65 -9.45 15.51
C ASN A 101 3.04 -10.86 15.64
N LYS A 102 2.60 -11.46 14.53
CA LYS A 102 2.14 -12.84 14.45
C LYS A 102 3.16 -13.67 13.70
#